data_AF-U5NA94-F1
#
_entry.id   AF-U5NA94-F1
#
_cell.length_a   1.000
_cell.length_b   1.000
_cell.length_c   1.000
_cell.angle_alpha   90.00
_cell.angle_beta   90.00
_cell.angle_gamma   90.00
#
_symmetry.space_group_name_H-M   'P 1'
#
loop_
_entity.id
_entity.type
_entity.pdbx_description
1 polymer ?
#
loop_
_entity_poly.entity_id
_entity_poly.type
_entity_poly.pdbx_seq_one_letter_code
_entity_poly.pdbx_strand_id
1 'polypeptide(L)'
;MKMSEQWILDKKYLEPIQNTALFYPCSGNDLLIPIELFSPYITDYWFVDKGYFTPGHQDTKHDKLDLPADQHQPLLLDDERYTLQNTSIQGQPSWHYRHSKDIEPCILTETYMHQESGRTIRIHKRRGYGFSGFRTEHFQLGVFFYRGDSQGEGGSGNLWLNDEHIDEICNRLIPHGLLALDGSDGSPFYRKQGTYQEWWKYYRHPPCYTPEEFIQNARPFSDRKGRHFACVGYAGEKYCPTMIWQMQ
;
A
#
# COMPACT_ATOMS: atom_id res chain seq x y z
N MET A 1 7.11 3.96 25.73
CA MET A 1 6.82 2.52 25.63
C MET A 1 6.64 2.23 24.15
N LYS A 2 7.64 1.63 23.47
CA LYS A 2 7.46 1.20 22.06
C LYS A 2 6.39 0.11 22.11
N MET A 3 5.18 0.37 21.62
CA MET A 3 4.32 -0.75 21.24
C MET A 3 5.11 -1.49 20.18
N SER A 4 5.54 -2.70 20.47
CA SER A 4 6.06 -3.61 19.45
C SER A 4 5.01 -3.65 18.35
N GLU A 5 5.41 -3.32 17.12
CA GLU A 5 4.58 -3.37 15.94
C GLU A 5 4.14 -4.82 15.70
N GLN A 6 3.09 -5.23 16.39
CA GLN A 6 2.56 -6.58 16.33
C GLN A 6 1.49 -6.60 15.25
N TRP A 7 1.87 -6.97 14.03
CA TRP A 7 0.90 -7.40 13.03
C TRP A 7 0.39 -8.79 13.34
N ILE A 8 -0.82 -9.07 12.87
CA ILE A 8 -1.47 -10.37 13.00
C ILE A 8 -2.00 -10.74 11.63
N LEU A 9 -1.45 -11.80 11.04
CA LEU A 9 -1.98 -12.40 9.82
C LEU A 9 -1.57 -13.87 9.76
N ASP A 10 -2.55 -14.76 9.67
CA ASP A 10 -2.31 -16.20 9.56
C ASP A 10 -1.81 -16.56 8.15
N LYS A 11 -0.83 -17.47 8.05
CA LYS A 11 -0.27 -17.96 6.79
C LYS A 11 -1.32 -18.48 5.81
N LYS A 12 -2.43 -19.05 6.29
CA LYS A 12 -3.51 -19.55 5.43
C LYS A 12 -4.13 -18.47 4.54
N TYR A 13 -4.04 -17.20 4.92
CA TYR A 13 -4.52 -16.07 4.11
C TYR A 13 -3.46 -15.54 3.14
N LEU A 14 -2.20 -15.96 3.30
CA LEU A 14 -1.09 -15.59 2.43
C LEU A 14 -0.90 -16.57 1.26
N GLU A 15 -1.26 -17.85 1.43
CA GLU A 15 -1.19 -18.85 0.36
C GLU A 15 -1.97 -18.44 -0.92
N PRO A 16 -3.21 -17.91 -0.84
CA PRO A 16 -3.96 -17.57 -2.06
C PRO A 16 -3.35 -16.42 -2.87
N ILE A 17 -2.56 -15.55 -2.25
CA ILE A 17 -1.94 -14.38 -2.88
C ILE A 17 -0.49 -14.65 -3.32
N GLN A 18 -0.05 -15.91 -3.29
CA GLN A 18 1.29 -16.29 -3.69
C GLN A 18 1.58 -15.91 -5.15
N ASN A 19 2.75 -15.33 -5.41
CA ASN A 19 3.22 -14.90 -6.74
C ASN A 19 2.36 -13.80 -7.39
N THR A 20 1.68 -13.01 -6.58
CA THR A 20 0.92 -11.85 -7.03
C THR A 20 1.64 -10.54 -6.68
N ALA A 21 1.01 -9.42 -7.00
CA ALA A 21 1.47 -8.08 -6.67
C ALA A 21 0.73 -7.46 -5.48
N LEU A 22 1.46 -6.65 -4.73
CA LEU A 22 0.94 -5.65 -3.82
C LEU A 22 0.98 -4.28 -4.50
N PHE A 23 -0.10 -3.52 -4.39
CA PHE A 23 -0.16 -2.14 -4.85
C PHE A 23 -0.47 -1.19 -3.68
N TYR A 24 0.38 -0.17 -3.50
CA TYR A 24 0.22 0.85 -2.48
C TYR A 24 0.31 2.25 -3.11
N PRO A 25 -0.84 2.92 -3.33
CA PRO A 25 -0.85 4.31 -3.78
C PRO A 25 -0.57 5.27 -2.63
N CYS A 26 0.07 6.39 -2.95
CA CYS A 26 0.41 7.44 -1.98
C CYS A 26 1.25 6.90 -0.82
N SER A 27 2.18 5.99 -1.15
CA SER A 27 2.95 5.25 -0.13
C SER A 27 3.95 6.14 0.61
N GLY A 28 4.42 7.25 0.02
CA GLY A 28 5.44 8.09 0.66
C GLY A 28 6.65 7.26 1.13
N ASN A 29 7.02 7.39 2.40
CA ASN A 29 8.09 6.61 3.04
C ASN A 29 7.64 5.29 3.68
N ASP A 30 6.36 4.93 3.54
CA ASP A 30 5.77 3.75 4.17
C ASP A 30 5.91 2.51 3.29
N LEU A 31 7.14 2.00 3.23
CA LEU A 31 7.52 0.91 2.31
C LEU A 31 7.79 -0.39 3.05
N LEU A 32 8.38 -0.32 4.24
CA LEU A 32 8.92 -1.49 4.94
C LEU A 32 7.84 -2.40 5.52
N ILE A 33 6.80 -1.84 6.14
CA ILE A 33 5.72 -2.63 6.76
C ILE A 33 5.01 -3.54 5.73
N PRO A 34 4.58 -3.03 4.55
CA PRO A 34 4.03 -3.89 3.49
C PRO A 34 5.01 -4.97 3.01
N ILE A 35 6.30 -4.66 2.89
CA ILE A 35 7.31 -5.65 2.48
C ILE A 35 7.39 -6.76 3.52
N GLU A 36 7.57 -6.40 4.78
CA GLU A 36 7.79 -7.35 5.86
C GLU A 36 6.57 -8.25 6.11
N LEU A 37 5.36 -7.68 6.03
CA LEU A 37 4.12 -8.42 6.28
C LEU A 37 3.81 -9.45 5.19
N PHE A 38 4.12 -9.14 3.93
CA PHE A 38 3.72 -9.97 2.79
C PHE A 38 4.87 -10.74 2.13
N SER A 39 6.11 -10.45 2.51
CA SER A 39 7.25 -11.24 2.05
C SER A 39 7.21 -12.62 2.72
N PRO A 40 7.47 -13.71 2.00
CA PRO A 40 7.89 -13.77 0.60
C PRO A 40 6.75 -14.17 -0.37
N TYR A 41 5.49 -14.04 0.03
CA TYR A 41 4.35 -14.53 -0.76
C TYR A 41 4.13 -13.68 -2.01
N ILE A 42 4.24 -12.36 -1.86
CA ILE A 42 4.16 -11.37 -2.94
C ILE A 42 5.51 -11.26 -3.66
N THR A 43 5.46 -11.22 -4.99
CA THR A 43 6.66 -11.09 -5.83
C THR A 43 6.90 -9.68 -6.31
N ASP A 44 5.87 -8.85 -6.35
CA ASP A 44 5.90 -7.51 -6.93
C ASP A 44 5.29 -6.51 -5.95
N TYR A 45 6.07 -5.54 -5.51
CA TYR A 45 5.62 -4.46 -4.64
C TYR A 45 5.60 -3.16 -5.43
N TRP A 46 4.42 -2.61 -5.67
CA TRP A 46 4.22 -1.37 -6.41
C TRP A 46 3.90 -0.23 -5.46
N PHE A 47 4.91 0.56 -5.14
CA PHE A 47 4.81 1.77 -4.36
C PHE A 47 4.70 2.97 -5.30
N VAL A 48 3.64 3.76 -5.18
CA VAL A 48 3.37 4.86 -6.09
C VAL A 48 3.23 6.16 -5.31
N ASP A 49 4.02 7.16 -5.68
CA ASP A 49 3.92 8.50 -5.09
C ASP A 49 4.28 9.59 -6.10
N LYS A 50 3.57 10.72 -6.07
CA LYS A 50 3.88 11.89 -6.93
C LYS A 50 5.23 12.53 -6.58
N GLY A 51 5.67 12.38 -5.33
CA GLY A 51 6.89 12.97 -4.81
C GLY A 51 8.16 12.17 -5.08
N TYR A 52 8.06 10.93 -5.54
CA TYR A 52 9.25 10.13 -5.85
C TYR A 52 10.04 10.77 -6.97
N PHE A 53 11.35 10.94 -6.75
CA PHE A 53 12.27 11.52 -7.73
C PHE A 53 11.83 12.88 -8.29
N THR A 54 11.16 13.68 -7.44
CA THR A 54 10.73 15.04 -7.72
C THR A 54 11.43 15.98 -6.72
N PRO A 55 12.61 16.53 -7.04
CA PRO A 55 13.43 17.26 -6.07
C PRO A 55 12.69 18.38 -5.34
N GLY A 56 12.81 18.39 -4.01
CA GLY A 56 12.18 19.38 -3.14
C GLY A 56 10.69 19.13 -2.86
N HIS A 57 10.12 18.01 -3.30
CA HIS A 57 8.72 17.69 -3.05
C HIS A 57 8.46 17.54 -1.54
N GLN A 58 7.43 18.23 -1.06
CA GLN A 58 7.19 18.43 0.37
C GLN A 58 6.98 17.11 1.15
N ASP A 59 6.33 16.12 0.54
CA ASP A 59 5.95 14.86 1.19
C ASP A 59 7.08 13.82 1.22
N THR A 60 8.13 13.97 0.39
CA THR A 60 9.16 12.94 0.16
C THR A 60 10.58 13.42 0.44
N LYS A 61 10.82 14.73 0.53
CA LYS A 61 12.15 15.32 0.76
C LYS A 61 12.81 14.93 2.08
N HIS A 62 12.00 14.73 3.12
CA HIS A 62 12.51 14.42 4.45
C HIS A 62 13.12 13.01 4.53
N ASP A 63 12.62 12.12 3.68
CA ASP A 63 13.07 10.72 3.57
C ASP A 63 14.02 10.50 2.39
N LYS A 64 14.45 11.59 1.72
CA LYS A 64 15.31 11.56 0.52
C LYS A 64 14.71 10.77 -0.65
N LEU A 65 13.39 10.57 -0.66
CA LEU A 65 12.69 9.89 -1.75
C LEU A 65 12.45 10.81 -2.95
N ASP A 66 12.71 12.10 -2.79
CA ASP A 66 12.67 13.12 -3.83
C ASP A 66 13.97 13.21 -4.66
N LEU A 67 15.06 12.55 -4.23
CA LEU A 67 16.30 12.44 -4.98
C LEU A 67 16.06 11.75 -6.33
N PRO A 68 16.86 12.07 -7.39
CA PRO A 68 16.82 11.33 -8.65
C PRO A 68 16.92 9.82 -8.46
N ALA A 69 16.18 9.04 -9.25
CA ALA A 69 16.07 7.59 -9.11
C ALA A 69 17.43 6.86 -9.14
N ASP A 70 18.39 7.36 -9.90
CA ASP A 70 19.75 6.85 -10.03
C ASP A 70 20.67 7.19 -8.85
N GLN A 71 20.19 7.97 -7.88
CA GLN A 71 20.91 8.35 -6.67
C GLN A 71 20.36 7.68 -5.41
N HIS A 72 19.30 6.87 -5.53
CA HIS A 72 18.72 6.15 -4.40
C HIS A 72 19.65 5.02 -3.95
N GLN A 73 19.80 4.89 -2.64
CA GLN A 73 20.36 3.68 -2.05
C GLN A 73 19.33 2.55 -2.13
N PRO A 74 19.77 1.28 -2.23
CA PRO A 74 18.87 0.13 -2.16
C PRO A 74 18.01 0.19 -0.90
N LEU A 75 16.70 0.00 -1.03
CA LEU A 75 15.74 0.14 0.08
C LEU A 75 16.06 -0.82 1.24
N LEU A 76 16.49 -2.03 0.93
CA LEU A 76 16.72 -3.10 1.91
C LEU A 76 18.22 -3.37 2.12
N LEU A 77 19.07 -2.35 1.95
CA LEU A 77 20.53 -2.50 2.05
C LEU A 77 20.98 -3.07 3.40
N ASP A 78 20.35 -2.64 4.48
CA ASP A 78 20.71 -3.01 5.86
C ASP A 78 19.90 -4.21 6.40
N ASP A 79 19.04 -4.82 5.58
CA ASP A 79 18.22 -5.98 5.99
C ASP A 79 18.83 -7.28 5.46
N GLU A 80 19.52 -8.02 6.34
CA GLU A 80 20.21 -9.27 6.01
C GLU A 80 19.29 -10.37 5.44
N ARG A 81 17.97 -10.26 5.62
CA ARG A 81 16.99 -11.18 5.01
C ARG A 81 16.94 -11.04 3.50
N TYR A 82 17.47 -9.96 2.94
CA TYR A 82 17.40 -9.65 1.52
C TYR A 82 18.79 -9.41 0.94
N THR A 83 18.98 -9.83 -0.31
CA THR A 83 20.19 -9.52 -1.07
C THR A 83 19.82 -8.92 -2.40
N LEU A 84 20.26 -7.68 -2.63
CA LEU A 84 20.05 -7.00 -3.91
C LEU A 84 20.74 -7.78 -5.02
N GLN A 85 19.99 -8.11 -6.06
CA GLN A 85 20.49 -8.77 -7.26
C GLN A 85 20.67 -7.79 -8.41
N ASN A 86 19.72 -6.86 -8.58
CA ASN A 86 19.73 -5.92 -9.70
C ASN A 86 18.91 -4.66 -9.40
N THR A 87 19.27 -3.56 -10.07
CA THR A 87 18.50 -2.31 -10.10
C THR A 87 18.30 -1.88 -11.55
N SER A 88 17.10 -1.41 -11.88
CA SER A 88 16.80 -0.85 -13.21
C SER A 88 15.90 0.37 -13.10
N ILE A 89 16.11 1.34 -13.99
CA ILE A 89 15.31 2.57 -14.05
C ILE A 89 14.63 2.65 -15.41
N GLN A 90 13.34 2.98 -15.42
CA GLN A 90 12.56 3.23 -16.62
C GLN A 90 11.96 4.65 -16.55
N GLY A 91 12.25 5.48 -17.55
CA GLY A 91 11.84 6.89 -17.58
C GLY A 91 12.94 7.84 -17.10
N GLN A 92 12.61 9.14 -16.99
CA GLN A 92 13.56 10.16 -16.58
C GLN A 92 13.82 10.07 -15.05
N PRO A 93 15.07 9.85 -14.61
CA PRO A 93 15.39 9.65 -13.19
C PRO A 93 14.99 10.81 -12.29
N SER A 94 14.87 12.02 -12.84
CA SER A 94 14.45 13.21 -12.12
C SER A 94 13.39 13.96 -12.92
N TRP A 95 12.42 14.56 -12.24
CA TRP A 95 11.39 15.39 -12.85
C TRP A 95 11.12 16.61 -11.99
N HIS A 96 10.82 17.75 -12.62
CA HIS A 96 10.50 18.98 -11.90
C HIS A 96 9.23 19.58 -12.48
N TYR A 97 8.28 19.92 -11.61
CA TYR A 97 6.97 20.51 -11.97
C TYR A 97 7.04 21.83 -12.75
N ARG A 98 8.22 22.46 -12.82
CA ARG A 98 8.43 23.70 -13.59
C ARG A 98 8.64 23.41 -15.08
N HIS A 99 8.96 22.18 -15.45
CA HIS A 99 9.26 21.80 -16.83
C HIS A 99 8.05 21.21 -17.57
N SER A 100 7.10 20.61 -16.87
CA SER A 100 5.86 20.07 -17.44
C SER A 100 4.72 20.19 -16.45
N LYS A 101 3.49 20.38 -16.96
CA LYS A 101 2.26 20.34 -16.16
C LYS A 101 1.89 18.92 -15.74
N ASP A 102 2.25 17.94 -16.57
CA ASP A 102 1.94 16.53 -16.35
C ASP A 102 3.15 15.83 -15.73
N ILE A 103 2.89 15.02 -14.70
CA ILE A 103 3.93 14.23 -14.03
C ILE A 103 4.37 13.12 -14.98
N GLU A 104 5.61 13.18 -15.45
CA GLU A 104 6.19 12.10 -16.26
C GLU A 104 6.55 10.92 -15.36
N PRO A 105 6.05 9.70 -15.64
CA PRO A 105 6.35 8.54 -14.81
C PRO A 105 7.84 8.17 -14.87
N CYS A 106 8.36 7.71 -13.75
CA CYS A 106 9.65 7.02 -13.66
C CYS A 106 9.50 5.86 -12.68
N ILE A 107 10.08 4.72 -13.01
CA ILE A 107 10.03 3.50 -12.19
C ILE A 107 11.46 3.11 -11.85
N LEU A 108 11.82 3.17 -10.56
CA LEU A 108 12.99 2.48 -10.02
C LEU A 108 12.55 1.10 -9.57
N THR A 109 13.14 0.06 -10.16
CA THR A 109 12.91 -1.33 -9.77
C THR A 109 14.17 -1.89 -9.12
N GLU A 110 14.03 -2.37 -7.90
CA GLU A 110 15.07 -3.09 -7.16
C GLU A 110 14.64 -4.56 -7.05
N THR A 111 15.51 -5.48 -7.44
CA THR A 111 15.25 -6.93 -7.41
C THR A 111 16.08 -7.57 -6.32
N TYR A 112 15.43 -8.29 -5.41
CA TYR A 112 16.06 -8.91 -4.24
C TYR A 112 15.82 -10.41 -4.21
N MET A 113 16.82 -11.15 -3.73
CA MET A 113 16.65 -12.51 -3.23
C MET A 113 16.26 -12.44 -1.75
N HIS A 114 15.12 -13.01 -1.37
CA HIS A 114 14.75 -13.22 0.03
C HIS A 114 15.39 -14.52 0.53
N GLN A 115 16.32 -14.41 1.48
CA GLN A 115 17.22 -15.49 1.89
C GLN A 115 16.49 -16.67 2.52
N GLU A 116 15.50 -16.42 3.38
CA GLU A 116 14.81 -17.49 4.11
C GLU A 116 13.98 -18.38 3.18
N SER A 117 13.35 -17.80 2.16
CA SER A 117 12.49 -18.56 1.24
C SER A 117 13.13 -18.92 -0.09
N GLY A 118 14.29 -18.35 -0.40
CA GLY A 118 14.95 -18.48 -1.71
C GLY A 118 14.14 -17.87 -2.86
N ARG A 119 13.20 -16.97 -2.58
CA ARG A 119 12.33 -16.36 -3.59
C ARG A 119 12.83 -14.98 -3.99
N THR A 120 12.68 -14.66 -5.27
CA THR A 120 12.94 -13.31 -5.78
C THR A 120 11.71 -12.42 -5.57
N ILE A 121 11.93 -11.23 -5.01
CA ILE A 121 10.93 -10.15 -4.96
C ILE A 121 11.42 -8.93 -5.73
N ARG A 122 10.49 -8.12 -6.22
CA ARG A 122 10.75 -6.90 -6.98
C ARG A 122 10.01 -5.75 -6.31
N ILE A 123 10.74 -4.69 -6.02
CA ILE A 123 10.22 -3.47 -5.41
C ILE A 123 10.27 -2.37 -6.46
N HIS A 124 9.10 -1.84 -6.80
CA HIS A 124 8.89 -0.79 -7.78
C HIS A 124 8.51 0.50 -7.05
N LYS A 125 9.39 1.50 -7.08
CA LYS A 125 9.09 2.88 -6.68
C LYS A 125 8.72 3.65 -7.95
N ARG A 126 7.44 3.98 -8.12
CA ARG A 126 6.92 4.67 -9.31
C ARG A 126 6.53 6.11 -8.98
N ARG A 127 7.15 7.07 -9.67
CA ARG A 127 6.69 8.47 -9.66
C ARG A 127 5.36 8.61 -10.39
N GLY A 128 4.40 9.29 -9.77
CA GLY A 128 3.15 9.73 -10.41
C GLY A 128 1.92 9.54 -9.55
N TYR A 129 0.75 9.85 -10.12
CA TYR A 129 -0.51 9.62 -9.44
C TYR A 129 -0.80 8.13 -9.28
N GLY A 130 -1.36 7.76 -8.13
CA GLY A 130 -1.72 6.38 -7.82
C GLY A 130 -2.71 5.79 -8.83
N PHE A 131 -3.76 6.52 -9.25
CA PHE A 131 -4.72 6.01 -10.25
C PHE A 131 -4.06 5.76 -11.60
N SER A 132 -3.11 6.62 -12.00
CA SER A 132 -2.36 6.43 -13.24
C SER A 132 -1.55 5.14 -13.12
N GLY A 133 -0.79 4.96 -12.04
CA GLY A 133 -0.03 3.73 -11.81
C GLY A 133 -0.91 2.49 -11.73
N PHE A 134 -2.04 2.58 -11.04
CA PHE A 134 -2.98 1.48 -10.96
C PHE A 134 -3.45 1.08 -12.37
N ARG A 135 -3.92 2.04 -13.18
CA ARG A 135 -4.50 1.75 -14.49
C ARG A 135 -3.46 1.37 -15.56
N THR A 136 -2.23 1.86 -15.46
CA THR A 136 -1.20 1.62 -16.48
C THR A 136 -0.36 0.38 -16.22
N GLU A 137 -0.08 0.08 -14.95
CA GLU A 137 0.80 -1.04 -14.63
C GLU A 137 0.02 -2.36 -14.60
N HIS A 138 0.47 -3.31 -15.43
CA HIS A 138 -0.16 -4.61 -15.59
C HIS A 138 0.43 -5.62 -14.61
N PHE A 139 -0.38 -6.02 -13.63
CA PHE A 139 -0.04 -7.04 -12.65
C PHE A 139 -1.32 -7.75 -12.18
N GLN A 140 -1.14 -8.95 -11.64
CA GLN A 140 -2.18 -9.67 -10.90
C GLN A 140 -2.19 -9.16 -9.46
N LEU A 141 -3.24 -8.45 -9.05
CA LEU A 141 -3.31 -7.82 -7.74
C LEU A 141 -3.75 -8.84 -6.68
N GLY A 142 -2.89 -9.16 -5.73
CA GLY A 142 -3.24 -9.96 -4.55
C GLY A 142 -3.44 -9.13 -3.30
N VAL A 143 -2.75 -7.98 -3.18
CA VAL A 143 -2.89 -7.10 -2.03
C VAL A 143 -3.05 -5.66 -2.47
N PHE A 144 -4.13 -5.01 -2.06
CA PHE A 144 -4.22 -3.55 -2.10
C PHE A 144 -3.95 -3.01 -0.69
N PHE A 145 -2.92 -2.18 -0.56
CA PHE A 145 -2.50 -1.63 0.73
C PHE A 145 -2.72 -0.11 0.72
N TYR A 146 -3.35 0.44 1.76
CA TYR A 146 -3.62 1.86 1.83
C TYR A 146 -3.78 2.34 3.28
N ARG A 147 -2.92 3.28 3.69
CA ARG A 147 -2.94 3.92 5.01
C ARG A 147 -2.95 5.44 4.90
N GLY A 148 -3.95 5.98 4.21
CA GLY A 148 -4.08 7.41 3.93
C GLY A 148 -2.97 8.00 3.06
N ASP A 149 -3.13 9.26 2.66
CA ASP A 149 -2.18 9.95 1.79
C ASP A 149 -1.33 11.05 2.48
N SER A 150 -1.80 11.66 3.57
CA SER A 150 -1.03 12.63 4.40
C SER A 150 -1.80 13.03 5.67
N GLN A 151 -1.12 13.67 6.65
CA GLN A 151 -1.78 14.28 7.83
C GLN A 151 -2.14 15.77 7.66
N GLY A 152 -1.90 16.38 6.49
CA GLY A 152 -2.05 17.83 6.26
C GLY A 152 -3.16 18.23 5.27
N GLU A 153 -3.32 19.54 5.04
CA GLU A 153 -4.12 20.10 3.94
C GLU A 153 -3.39 19.90 2.60
N GLY A 154 -3.25 18.65 2.16
CA GLY A 154 -2.44 18.34 0.99
C GLY A 154 -2.62 16.92 0.45
N GLY A 155 -3.67 16.23 0.89
CA GLY A 155 -3.99 14.90 0.40
C GLY A 155 -4.10 14.85 -1.12
N SER A 156 -3.89 13.68 -1.68
CA SER A 156 -4.05 13.39 -3.11
C SER A 156 -5.44 13.77 -3.63
N GLY A 157 -6.43 13.86 -2.73
CA GLY A 157 -7.82 14.23 -3.05
C GLY A 157 -8.58 13.15 -3.82
N ASN A 158 -7.93 12.01 -4.08
CA ASN A 158 -8.50 10.93 -4.90
C ASN A 158 -9.53 10.09 -4.15
N LEU A 159 -9.43 10.04 -2.81
CA LEU A 159 -10.34 9.28 -1.95
C LEU A 159 -10.44 7.81 -2.39
N TRP A 160 -9.35 7.04 -2.26
CA TRP A 160 -9.27 5.63 -2.73
C TRP A 160 -10.36 4.70 -2.19
N LEU A 161 -10.96 5.07 -1.07
CA LEU A 161 -12.09 4.35 -0.49
C LEU A 161 -13.45 4.96 -0.88
N ASN A 162 -13.53 5.62 -2.03
CA ASN A 162 -14.80 5.96 -2.66
C ASN A 162 -15.35 4.74 -3.44
N ASP A 163 -16.67 4.67 -3.65
CA ASP A 163 -17.31 3.50 -4.26
C ASP A 163 -16.74 3.14 -5.64
N GLU A 164 -16.42 4.13 -6.48
CA GLU A 164 -15.90 3.92 -7.83
C GLU A 164 -14.49 3.31 -7.82
N HIS A 165 -13.61 3.75 -6.93
CA HIS A 165 -12.26 3.21 -6.79
C HIS A 165 -12.26 1.86 -6.09
N ILE A 166 -13.13 1.65 -5.10
CA ILE A 166 -13.31 0.33 -4.48
C ILE A 166 -13.71 -0.68 -5.55
N ASP A 167 -14.62 -0.30 -6.45
CA ASP A 167 -15.00 -1.15 -7.56
C ASP A 167 -13.84 -1.48 -8.49
N GLU A 168 -13.04 -0.47 -8.86
CA GLU A 168 -11.86 -0.65 -9.68
C GLU A 168 -10.83 -1.58 -9.02
N ILE A 169 -10.60 -1.41 -7.72
CA ILE A 169 -9.69 -2.24 -6.92
C ILE A 169 -10.18 -3.68 -6.88
N CYS A 170 -11.40 -3.91 -6.42
CA CYS A 170 -11.97 -5.24 -6.27
C CYS A 170 -12.10 -5.99 -7.60
N ASN A 171 -12.33 -5.29 -8.72
CA ASN A 171 -12.35 -5.92 -10.04
C ASN A 171 -10.99 -6.43 -10.51
N ARG A 172 -9.89 -5.87 -9.97
CA ARG A 172 -8.51 -6.31 -10.27
C ARG A 172 -7.95 -7.27 -9.24
N LEU A 173 -8.47 -7.23 -8.02
CA LEU A 173 -8.08 -8.10 -6.92
C LEU A 173 -8.46 -9.54 -7.27
N ILE A 174 -7.53 -10.48 -7.08
CA ILE A 174 -7.82 -11.89 -7.28
C ILE A 174 -8.86 -12.41 -6.27
N PRO A 175 -9.53 -13.54 -6.55
CA PRO A 175 -10.29 -14.24 -5.53
C PRO A 175 -9.44 -14.50 -4.29
N HIS A 176 -10.01 -14.28 -3.09
CA HIS A 176 -9.30 -14.38 -1.82
C HIS A 176 -8.16 -13.36 -1.61
N GLY A 177 -8.06 -12.34 -2.47
CA GLY A 177 -7.12 -11.24 -2.29
C GLY A 177 -7.43 -10.38 -1.07
N LEU A 178 -6.43 -9.58 -0.68
CA LEU A 178 -6.42 -8.84 0.57
C LEU A 178 -6.47 -7.33 0.35
N LEU A 179 -7.17 -6.65 1.25
CA LEU A 179 -7.25 -5.20 1.38
C LEU A 179 -6.72 -4.83 2.76
N ALA A 180 -5.56 -4.18 2.85
CA ALA A 180 -5.00 -3.69 4.10
C ALA A 180 -5.27 -2.18 4.21
N LEU A 181 -6.27 -1.81 5.02
CA LEU A 181 -6.89 -0.49 5.02
C LEU A 181 -6.95 0.09 6.43
N ASP A 182 -6.59 1.37 6.60
CA ASP A 182 -6.77 2.11 7.86
C ASP A 182 -8.06 2.95 7.92
N GLY A 183 -8.85 2.92 6.84
CA GLY A 183 -10.07 3.71 6.70
C GLY A 183 -9.84 5.18 6.36
N SER A 184 -8.61 5.63 6.16
CA SER A 184 -8.33 7.03 5.81
C SER A 184 -8.94 7.41 4.45
N ASP A 185 -9.26 8.70 4.29
CA ASP A 185 -9.66 9.31 3.02
C ASP A 185 -10.86 8.66 2.31
N GLY A 186 -11.75 7.98 3.03
CA GLY A 186 -13.05 7.59 2.49
C GLY A 186 -14.00 8.78 2.31
N SER A 187 -14.93 8.69 1.37
CA SER A 187 -15.89 9.77 1.10
C SER A 187 -16.78 10.07 2.33
N PRO A 188 -16.97 11.35 2.71
CA PRO A 188 -17.73 11.74 3.90
C PRO A 188 -19.15 11.16 3.99
N PHE A 189 -19.79 10.89 2.85
CA PHE A 189 -21.15 10.33 2.79
C PHE A 189 -21.21 8.87 3.29
N TYR A 190 -20.18 8.07 2.99
CA TYR A 190 -20.17 6.65 3.31
C TYR A 190 -19.65 6.33 4.72
N ARG A 191 -19.02 7.31 5.38
CA ARG A 191 -18.50 7.17 6.75
C ARG A 191 -19.58 6.89 7.82
N LYS A 192 -20.86 7.18 7.55
CA LYS A 192 -21.93 7.08 8.56
C LYS A 192 -23.08 6.13 8.20
N GLN A 193 -23.29 5.83 6.91
CA GLN A 193 -24.42 5.01 6.44
C GLN A 193 -24.07 4.18 5.18
N GLY A 194 -22.79 4.05 4.86
CA GLY A 194 -22.32 3.38 3.64
C GLY A 194 -22.14 1.88 3.80
N THR A 195 -22.19 1.16 2.68
CA THR A 195 -21.99 -0.29 2.59
C THR A 195 -20.66 -0.76 3.20
N TYR A 196 -19.61 0.06 3.13
CA TYR A 196 -18.28 -0.26 3.66
C TYR A 196 -17.99 0.36 5.04
N GLN A 197 -19.02 0.69 5.84
CA GLN A 197 -18.88 1.32 7.16
C GLN A 197 -17.83 0.68 8.08
N GLU A 198 -17.66 -0.64 8.01
CA GLU A 198 -16.70 -1.37 8.83
C GLU A 198 -15.24 -1.01 8.51
N TRP A 199 -14.92 -0.60 7.28
CA TRP A 199 -13.59 -0.09 6.94
C TRP A 199 -13.26 1.25 7.60
N TRP A 200 -14.27 2.04 7.96
CA TRP A 200 -14.11 3.36 8.59
C TRP A 200 -14.29 3.36 10.10
N LYS A 201 -14.66 2.21 10.66
CA LYS A 201 -15.08 2.08 12.06
C LYS A 201 -14.09 2.68 13.06
N TYR A 202 -12.79 2.59 12.76
CA TYR A 202 -11.71 3.03 13.66
C TYR A 202 -11.05 4.33 13.22
N TYR A 203 -11.52 4.97 12.14
CA TYR A 203 -10.95 6.20 11.63
C TYR A 203 -11.22 7.38 12.59
N ARG A 204 -10.20 8.21 12.85
CA ARG A 204 -10.17 9.39 13.76
C ARG A 204 -10.28 9.14 15.25
N HIS A 205 -11.10 8.18 15.68
CA HIS A 205 -11.33 7.90 17.10
C HIS A 205 -11.24 6.40 17.38
N PRO A 206 -10.08 5.78 17.13
CA PRO A 206 -9.90 4.38 17.47
C PRO A 206 -9.99 4.21 19.00
N PRO A 207 -10.74 3.20 19.48
CA PRO A 207 -10.69 2.82 20.89
C PRO A 207 -9.30 2.28 21.26
N CYS A 208 -8.97 2.27 22.54
CA CYS A 208 -7.74 1.65 23.05
C CYS A 208 -7.88 0.12 23.07
N TYR A 209 -7.83 -0.51 21.89
CA TYR A 209 -7.90 -1.95 21.71
C TYR A 209 -6.53 -2.56 21.42
N THR A 210 -6.34 -3.83 21.78
CA THR A 210 -5.24 -4.63 21.25
C THR A 210 -5.50 -4.99 19.78
N PRO A 211 -4.46 -5.37 19.00
CA PRO A 211 -4.64 -5.90 17.65
C PRO A 211 -5.68 -7.02 17.55
N GLU A 212 -5.71 -7.95 18.50
CA GLU A 212 -6.69 -9.04 18.56
C GLU A 212 -8.11 -8.52 18.81
N GLU A 213 -8.26 -7.54 19.70
CA GLU A 213 -9.55 -6.91 19.97
C GLU A 213 -10.07 -6.14 18.75
N PHE A 214 -9.20 -5.47 17.98
CA PHE A 214 -9.58 -4.86 16.71
C PHE A 214 -10.14 -5.90 15.72
N ILE A 215 -9.45 -7.04 15.56
CA ILE A 215 -9.88 -8.12 14.65
C ILE A 215 -11.21 -8.72 15.12
N GLN A 216 -11.34 -9.03 16.42
CA GLN A 216 -12.56 -9.65 16.98
C GLN A 216 -13.78 -8.73 16.88
N ASN A 217 -13.58 -7.42 16.96
CA ASN A 217 -14.67 -6.45 16.87
C ASN A 217 -15.03 -6.09 15.42
N ALA A 218 -14.21 -6.42 14.42
CA ALA A 218 -14.51 -6.16 13.03
C ALA A 218 -15.62 -7.08 12.52
N ARG A 219 -16.70 -6.52 11.96
CA ARG A 219 -17.82 -7.32 11.47
C ARG A 219 -17.64 -7.65 9.99
N PRO A 220 -17.81 -8.91 9.57
CA PRO A 220 -17.85 -9.22 8.15
C PRO A 220 -19.09 -8.58 7.52
N PHE A 221 -19.00 -8.21 6.25
CA PHE A 221 -20.09 -7.59 5.52
C PHE A 221 -20.04 -7.96 4.05
N SER A 222 -21.15 -7.76 3.34
CA SER A 222 -21.21 -7.90 1.90
C SER A 222 -21.63 -6.59 1.28
N ASP A 223 -21.12 -6.30 0.10
CA ASP A 223 -21.51 -5.10 -0.63
C ASP A 223 -22.68 -5.31 -1.59
N ARG A 224 -23.09 -4.22 -2.26
CA ARG A 224 -24.20 -4.22 -3.21
C ARG A 224 -23.94 -5.07 -4.46
N LYS A 225 -22.69 -5.46 -4.72
CA LYS A 225 -22.28 -6.33 -5.82
C LYS A 225 -22.14 -7.78 -5.37
N GLY A 226 -22.42 -8.08 -4.10
CA GLY A 226 -22.36 -9.43 -3.53
C GLY A 226 -20.95 -9.87 -3.13
N ARG A 227 -19.94 -8.99 -3.19
CA ARG A 227 -18.59 -9.31 -2.69
C ARG A 227 -18.64 -9.40 -1.17
N HIS A 228 -18.01 -10.42 -0.60
CA HIS A 228 -17.98 -10.60 0.85
C HIS A 228 -16.61 -10.23 1.41
N PHE A 229 -16.61 -9.47 2.50
CA PHE A 229 -15.40 -9.00 3.17
C PHE A 229 -15.37 -9.49 4.60
N ALA A 230 -14.28 -10.14 4.98
CA ALA A 230 -14.02 -10.58 6.35
C ALA A 230 -12.69 -10.04 6.83
N CYS A 231 -12.64 -9.51 8.05
CA CYS A 231 -11.39 -9.10 8.67
C CYS A 231 -10.59 -10.34 9.08
N VAL A 232 -9.37 -10.46 8.58
CA VAL A 232 -8.49 -11.63 8.75
C VAL A 232 -7.17 -11.29 9.43
N GLY A 233 -6.90 -10.00 9.66
CA GLY A 233 -5.65 -9.57 10.27
C GLY A 233 -5.56 -8.09 10.59
N TYR A 234 -4.38 -7.69 11.06
CA TYR A 234 -4.01 -6.34 11.47
C TYR A 234 -2.57 -6.06 10.99
N ALA A 235 -2.35 -4.91 10.38
CA ALA A 235 -1.11 -4.50 9.74
C ALA A 235 -0.43 -3.30 10.44
N GLY A 236 -0.65 -3.15 11.75
CA GLY A 236 -0.09 -2.04 12.52
C GLY A 236 -0.88 -0.75 12.38
N GLU A 237 -0.24 0.35 12.78
CA GLU A 237 -0.82 1.69 12.78
C GLU A 237 0.17 2.69 12.17
N LYS A 238 -0.36 3.62 11.37
CA LYS A 238 0.38 4.80 10.88
C LYS A 238 -0.39 6.07 11.19
N TYR A 239 -1.63 6.14 10.70
CA TYR A 239 -2.57 7.20 11.04
C TYR A 239 -3.74 6.69 11.87
N CYS A 240 -4.19 5.48 11.58
CA CYS A 240 -5.21 4.72 12.31
C CYS A 240 -4.86 3.22 12.25
N PRO A 241 -5.52 2.38 13.08
CA PRO A 241 -5.44 0.92 12.99
C PRO A 241 -5.65 0.41 11.56
N THR A 242 -4.67 -0.30 11.00
CA THR A 242 -4.75 -0.86 9.65
C THR A 242 -5.25 -2.29 9.71
N MET A 243 -6.48 -2.51 9.26
CA MET A 243 -7.14 -3.82 9.26
C MET A 243 -6.91 -4.52 7.93
N ILE A 244 -6.73 -5.85 7.95
CA ILE A 244 -6.57 -6.67 6.75
C ILE A 244 -7.88 -7.41 6.49
N TRP A 245 -8.47 -7.16 5.33
CA TRP A 245 -9.73 -7.74 4.89
C TRP A 245 -9.49 -8.70 3.73
N GLN A 246 -10.06 -9.90 3.79
CA GLN A 246 -10.10 -10.80 2.65
C GLN A 246 -11.40 -10.58 1.86
N MET A 247 -11.29 -10.51 0.54
CA MET A 247 -12.43 -10.50 -0.38
C MET A 247 -12.75 -11.92 -0.87
N GLN A 248 -14.02 -12.31 -0.79
CA GLN A 248 -14.56 -13.59 -1.27
C GLN A 248 -15.64 -13.37 -2.34
#